data_AF-A0A9E0YLU2-F1
#
_entry.id   AF-A0A9E0YLU2-F1
#
_cell.length_a   1.000
_cell.length_b   1.000
_cell.length_c   1.000
_cell.angle_alpha   90.00
_cell.angle_beta   90.00
_cell.angle_gamma   90.00
#
_symmetry.space_group_name_H-M   'P 1'
#
loop_
_entity.id
_entity.type
_entity.pdbx_description
1 polymer ?
#
loop_
_entity_poly.entity_id
_entity_poly.type
_entity_poly.pdbx_seq_one_letter_code
_entity_poly.pdbx_strand_id
1 'polypeptide(L)'
;MSILRKSIERGRLNRTYRAVPRDQLESILNEGLPEHKTLWLDRKYNVPDLEPLKKALSSSVLGETKYKAHDYNCDNFSVYLHSVLSLEYGCNACGIVISLKSGRVFNIMIARDHGASKVYEYRPKKDKLTKVKETERPGYVIKGQTILI
;
A
#
# COMPACT_ATOMS: atom_id res chain seq x y z
N MET A 1 12.36 -18.22 9.16
CA MET A 1 10.89 -18.20 8.94
C MET A 1 10.49 -19.37 8.06
N SER A 2 9.45 -20.14 8.38
CA SER A 2 9.07 -21.30 7.55
C SER A 2 8.41 -20.84 6.25
N ILE A 3 8.94 -21.29 5.10
CA ILE A 3 8.39 -21.07 3.74
C ILE A 3 6.89 -21.38 3.70
N LEU A 4 6.45 -22.37 4.48
CA LEU A 4 5.06 -22.80 4.59
C LEU A 4 4.13 -21.67 5.06
N ARG A 5 4.57 -20.87 6.04
CA ARG A 5 3.76 -19.78 6.61
C ARG A 5 3.55 -18.65 5.60
N LYS A 6 4.60 -18.26 4.90
CA LYS A 6 4.53 -17.26 3.82
C LYS A 6 3.59 -17.71 2.71
N SER A 7 3.68 -18.97 2.29
CA SER A 7 2.79 -19.55 1.27
C SER A 7 1.32 -19.56 1.70
N ILE A 8 1.04 -19.86 2.97
CA ILE A 8 -0.34 -19.82 3.52
C ILE A 8 -0.88 -18.40 3.53
N GLU A 9 -0.11 -17.42 4.01
CA GLU A 9 -0.52 -16.02 4.07
C GLU A 9 -0.74 -15.43 2.67
N ARG A 10 0.16 -15.71 1.73
CA ARG A 10 -0.01 -15.38 0.32
C ARG A 10 -1.29 -15.99 -0.25
N GLY A 11 -1.51 -17.29 -0.02
CA GLY A 11 -2.72 -17.97 -0.48
C GLY A 11 -4.01 -17.36 0.08
N ARG A 12 -4.00 -16.91 1.34
CA ARG A 12 -5.14 -16.22 1.97
C ARG A 12 -5.40 -14.86 1.34
N LEU A 13 -4.36 -14.08 1.07
CA LEU A 13 -4.50 -12.77 0.42
C LEU A 13 -4.98 -12.91 -1.03
N ASN A 14 -4.41 -13.86 -1.78
CA ASN A 14 -4.75 -14.08 -3.19
C ASN A 14 -6.22 -14.48 -3.40
N ARG A 15 -6.80 -15.24 -2.46
CA ARG A 15 -8.22 -15.63 -2.51
C ARG A 15 -9.17 -14.43 -2.36
N THR A 16 -8.69 -13.29 -1.89
CA THR A 16 -9.49 -12.08 -1.72
C THR A 16 -9.17 -11.02 -2.76
N TYR A 17 -8.46 -11.35 -3.84
CA TYR A 17 -8.24 -10.38 -4.90
C TYR A 17 -9.48 -10.15 -5.76
N ARG A 18 -9.74 -8.88 -6.02
CA ARG A 18 -10.55 -8.43 -7.12
C ARG A 18 -9.64 -7.71 -8.10
N ALA A 19 -9.62 -8.17 -9.35
CA ALA A 19 -8.95 -7.45 -10.42
C ALA A 19 -9.74 -6.18 -10.76
N VAL A 20 -9.09 -5.03 -10.64
CA VAL A 20 -9.66 -3.70 -10.89
C VAL A 20 -8.87 -3.06 -12.05
N PRO A 21 -9.54 -2.65 -13.14
CA PRO A 21 -8.85 -1.97 -14.24
C PRO A 21 -8.41 -0.55 -13.82
N ARG A 22 -7.44 0.00 -14.55
CA ARG A 22 -6.80 1.29 -14.25
C ARG A 22 -7.80 2.44 -14.05
N ASP A 23 -8.76 2.58 -14.95
CA ASP A 23 -9.81 3.61 -14.93
C ASP A 23 -10.68 3.56 -13.67
N GLN A 24 -11.03 2.35 -13.24
CA GLN A 24 -11.75 2.15 -11.98
C GLN A 24 -10.86 2.46 -10.78
N LEU A 25 -9.57 2.11 -10.82
CA LEU A 25 -8.62 2.45 -9.76
C LEU A 25 -8.40 3.97 -9.68
N GLU A 26 -8.35 4.65 -10.82
CA GLU A 26 -8.22 6.11 -10.93
C GLU A 26 -9.41 6.80 -10.27
N SER A 27 -10.62 6.30 -10.52
CA SER A 27 -11.83 6.80 -9.85
C SER A 27 -11.74 6.64 -8.33
N ILE A 28 -11.29 5.48 -7.84
CA ILE A 28 -11.09 5.23 -6.40
C ILE A 28 -10.06 6.19 -5.80
N LEU A 29 -8.95 6.45 -6.51
CA LEU A 29 -7.92 7.39 -6.06
C LEU A 29 -8.47 8.83 -6.01
N ASN A 30 -9.17 9.27 -7.04
CA ASN A 30 -9.74 10.61 -7.14
C ASN A 30 -10.83 10.88 -6.09
N GLU A 31 -11.64 9.87 -5.74
CA GLU A 31 -12.64 9.98 -4.66
C GLU A 31 -12.02 9.91 -3.26
N GLY A 32 -10.91 9.18 -3.15
CA GLY A 32 -10.25 8.83 -1.89
C GLY A 32 -9.19 9.83 -1.43
N LEU A 33 -8.58 10.57 -2.37
CA LEU A 33 -7.41 11.40 -2.16
C LEU A 33 -7.65 12.84 -2.62
N PRO A 34 -6.90 13.83 -2.07
CA PRO A 34 -6.84 15.16 -2.65
C PRO A 34 -6.23 15.11 -4.05
N GLU A 35 -6.32 16.21 -4.80
CA GLU A 35 -5.68 16.39 -6.11
C GLU A 35 -4.23 15.89 -6.12
N HIS A 36 -3.89 15.04 -7.09
CA HIS A 36 -2.58 14.38 -7.19
C HIS A 36 -2.27 14.04 -8.65
N LYS A 37 -1.04 13.64 -8.93
CA LYS A 37 -0.63 13.06 -10.21
C LYS A 37 -0.37 11.58 -10.03
N THR A 38 -0.81 10.76 -10.98
CA THR A 38 -0.60 9.30 -10.94
C THR A 38 0.26 8.85 -12.10
N LEU A 39 1.32 8.11 -11.78
CA LEU A 39 2.15 7.38 -12.72
C LEU A 39 1.79 5.91 -12.62
N TRP A 40 1.13 5.40 -13.65
CA TRP A 40 0.59 4.06 -13.70
C TRP A 40 1.63 3.04 -14.19
N LEU A 41 1.99 2.08 -13.34
CA LEU A 41 2.88 0.97 -13.68
C LEU A 41 2.15 -0.19 -14.36
N ASP A 42 0.86 -0.37 -14.05
CA ASP A 42 0.06 -1.49 -14.52
C ASP A 42 -1.25 -1.03 -15.19
N ARG A 43 -1.90 -1.96 -15.90
CA ARG A 43 -3.24 -1.76 -16.49
C ARG A 43 -4.37 -2.37 -15.66
N LYS A 44 -4.03 -3.31 -14.77
CA LYS A 44 -4.95 -4.04 -13.91
C LYS A 44 -4.31 -4.25 -12.54
N TYR A 45 -5.12 -4.12 -11.50
CA TYR A 45 -4.68 -4.09 -10.12
C TYR A 45 -5.40 -5.15 -9.29
N ASN A 46 -4.65 -5.98 -8.58
CA ASN A 46 -5.20 -6.93 -7.64
C ASN A 46 -5.48 -6.24 -6.31
N VAL A 47 -6.76 -5.91 -6.08
CA VAL A 47 -7.21 -5.22 -4.87
C VAL A 47 -7.70 -6.25 -3.83
N PRO A 48 -6.98 -6.44 -2.71
CA PRO A 48 -7.36 -7.39 -1.66
C PRO A 48 -8.48 -6.86 -0.76
N ASP A 49 -9.04 -7.75 0.05
CA ASP A 49 -9.77 -7.35 1.26
C ASP A 49 -8.81 -6.82 2.34
N LEU A 50 -9.27 -5.84 3.13
CA LEU A 50 -8.47 -5.12 4.11
C LEU A 50 -7.89 -6.02 5.21
N GLU A 51 -8.69 -6.93 5.77
CA GLU A 51 -8.26 -7.77 6.90
C GLU A 51 -7.15 -8.77 6.52
N PRO A 52 -7.25 -9.52 5.40
CA PRO A 52 -6.12 -10.30 4.88
C PRO A 52 -4.87 -9.45 4.61
N LEU A 53 -5.03 -8.24 4.06
CA LEU A 53 -3.90 -7.34 3.80
C LEU A 53 -3.21 -6.91 5.09
N LYS A 54 -3.95 -6.49 6.13
CA LYS A 54 -3.39 -6.17 7.45
C LYS A 54 -2.61 -7.35 8.02
N LYS A 55 -3.14 -8.57 7.91
CA LYS A 55 -2.46 -9.79 8.36
C LYS A 55 -1.15 -10.02 7.59
N ALA A 56 -1.17 -9.88 6.27
CA ALA A 56 0.04 -9.99 5.44
C ALA A 56 1.08 -8.94 5.84
N LEU A 57 0.67 -7.68 6.05
CA LEU A 57 1.54 -6.60 6.51
C LEU A 57 2.12 -6.86 7.90
N SER A 58 1.35 -7.44 8.81
CA SER A 58 1.80 -7.84 10.16
C SER A 58 2.70 -9.07 10.17
N SER A 59 2.83 -9.78 9.05
CA SER A 59 3.63 -11.01 8.98
C SER A 59 5.11 -10.76 9.25
N SER A 60 5.79 -11.81 9.71
CA SER A 60 7.23 -11.78 9.98
C SER A 60 8.08 -11.48 8.74
N VAL A 61 7.58 -11.75 7.52
CA VAL A 61 8.25 -11.43 6.24
C VAL A 61 8.47 -9.93 6.11
N LEU A 62 7.47 -9.15 6.48
CA LEU A 62 7.56 -7.70 6.53
C LEU A 62 8.07 -7.20 7.88
N GLY A 63 8.07 -8.04 8.92
CA GLY A 63 8.66 -7.76 10.23
C GLY A 63 10.17 -7.50 10.18
N GLU A 64 10.94 -8.30 9.41
CA GLU A 64 12.37 -8.06 9.20
C GLU A 64 12.62 -6.74 8.44
N THR A 65 11.72 -6.39 7.53
CA THR A 65 11.73 -5.09 6.83
C THR A 65 11.39 -3.93 7.76
N LYS A 66 10.48 -4.12 8.73
CA LYS A 66 10.14 -3.10 9.74
C LYS A 66 11.29 -2.81 10.67
N TYR A 67 12.09 -3.82 11.04
CA TYR A 67 13.32 -3.62 11.81
C TYR A 67 14.28 -2.71 11.03
N LYS A 68 14.42 -2.97 9.72
CA LYS A 68 15.17 -2.11 8.81
C LYS A 68 14.53 -0.73 8.61
N ALA A 69 13.22 -0.53 8.80
CA ALA A 69 12.60 0.80 8.70
C ALA A 69 13.04 1.79 9.80
N HIS A 70 13.71 1.30 10.85
CA HIS A 70 14.42 2.14 11.80
C HIS A 70 15.79 2.61 11.28
N ASP A 71 16.44 1.79 10.46
CA ASP A 71 17.78 2.04 9.88
C ASP A 71 17.74 2.65 8.47
N TYR A 72 16.63 2.47 7.75
CA TYR A 72 16.42 2.94 6.39
C TYR A 72 15.60 4.23 6.35
N ASN A 73 16.05 5.15 5.50
CA ASN A 73 15.29 6.33 5.11
C ASN A 73 13.92 5.90 4.53
N CYS A 74 12.89 6.75 4.74
CA CYS A 74 11.50 6.42 4.43
C CYS A 74 11.23 6.04 2.95
N ASP A 75 12.09 6.48 2.04
CA ASP A 75 12.10 6.16 0.61
C ASP A 75 12.44 4.70 0.33
N ASN A 76 13.55 4.19 0.85
CA ASN A 76 13.97 2.81 0.62
C ASN A 76 12.95 1.80 1.15
N PHE A 77 12.37 2.08 2.33
CA PHE A 77 11.30 1.24 2.87
C PHE A 77 10.10 1.21 1.92
N SER A 78 9.70 2.37 1.38
CA SER A 78 8.49 2.49 0.57
C SER A 78 8.60 1.74 -0.75
N VAL A 79 9.77 1.83 -1.39
CA VAL A 79 10.09 1.07 -2.61
C VAL A 79 10.10 -0.42 -2.31
N TYR A 80 10.80 -0.83 -1.25
CA TYR A 80 10.88 -2.24 -0.88
C TYR A 80 9.50 -2.84 -0.59
N LEU A 81 8.65 -2.15 0.17
CA LEU A 81 7.31 -2.65 0.50
C LEU A 81 6.46 -2.84 -0.75
N HIS A 82 6.50 -1.88 -1.68
CA HIS A 82 5.83 -2.00 -2.98
C HIS A 82 6.32 -3.24 -3.74
N SER A 83 7.65 -3.43 -3.85
CA SER A 83 8.22 -4.58 -4.55
C SER A 83 7.84 -5.91 -3.90
N VAL A 84 7.89 -6.03 -2.58
CA VAL A 84 7.52 -7.27 -1.88
C VAL A 84 6.04 -7.58 -2.07
N LEU A 85 5.14 -6.60 -1.91
CA LEU A 85 3.72 -6.85 -2.12
C LEU A 85 3.40 -7.27 -3.55
N SER A 86 4.03 -6.63 -4.53
CA SER A 86 3.84 -6.98 -5.95
C SER A 86 4.40 -8.36 -6.26
N LEU A 87 5.67 -8.64 -5.95
CA LEU A 87 6.35 -9.87 -6.37
C LEU A 87 5.99 -11.09 -5.50
N GLU A 88 5.97 -10.92 -4.18
CA GLU A 88 5.80 -12.04 -3.26
C GLU A 88 4.34 -12.32 -2.96
N TYR A 89 3.50 -11.28 -2.97
CA TYR A 89 2.08 -11.40 -2.67
C TYR A 89 1.20 -11.25 -3.90
N GLY A 90 1.69 -10.76 -5.05
CA GLY A 90 0.84 -10.51 -6.22
C GLY A 90 -0.13 -9.35 -6.04
N CYS A 91 0.13 -8.47 -5.05
CA CYS A 91 -0.67 -7.30 -4.71
C CYS A 91 0.03 -6.04 -5.25
N ASN A 92 -0.30 -5.65 -6.48
CA ASN A 92 0.17 -4.41 -7.09
C ASN A 92 -0.72 -3.19 -6.76
N ALA A 93 -1.78 -3.34 -5.97
CA ALA A 93 -2.59 -2.23 -5.44
C ALA A 93 -1.90 -1.46 -4.29
N CYS A 94 -0.57 -1.31 -4.36
CA CYS A 94 0.28 -0.61 -3.41
C CYS A 94 0.94 0.56 -4.15
N GLY A 95 0.60 1.79 -3.81
CA GLY A 95 1.22 2.98 -4.40
C GLY A 95 2.39 3.50 -3.55
N ILE A 96 3.34 4.17 -4.20
CA ILE A 96 4.40 4.96 -3.57
C ILE A 96 4.07 6.43 -3.79
N VAL A 97 3.89 7.18 -2.71
CA VAL A 97 3.71 8.63 -2.76
C VAL A 97 5.07 9.31 -2.58
N ILE A 98 5.43 10.16 -3.53
CA ILE A 98 6.63 11.01 -3.47
C ILE A 98 6.17 12.43 -3.14
N SER A 99 6.25 12.79 -1.86
CA SER A 99 5.87 14.12 -1.40
C SER A 99 7.09 15.01 -1.24
N LEU A 100 7.30 15.89 -2.23
CA LEU A 100 8.34 16.92 -2.19
C LEU A 100 8.03 17.96 -1.11
N LYS A 101 6.74 18.26 -0.90
CA LYS A 101 6.31 19.26 0.11
C LYS A 101 6.70 18.86 1.53
N SER A 102 6.56 17.58 1.86
CA SER A 102 6.91 17.07 3.20
C SER A 102 8.30 16.46 3.26
N GLY A 103 9.03 16.37 2.14
CA GLY A 103 10.31 15.68 2.05
C GLY A 103 10.23 14.20 2.45
N ARG A 104 9.11 13.53 2.12
CA ARG A 104 8.87 12.13 2.52
C ARG A 104 8.35 11.29 1.38
N VAL A 105 8.70 10.01 1.45
CA VAL A 105 8.15 8.96 0.60
C VAL A 105 7.46 7.95 1.50
N PHE A 106 6.26 7.52 1.12
CA PHE A 106 5.44 6.59 1.89
C PHE A 106 4.51 5.79 0.98
N ASN A 107 3.90 4.73 1.51
CA ASN A 107 2.97 3.91 0.74
C ASN A 107 1.50 4.23 1.03
N ILE A 108 0.70 4.16 -0.02
CA ILE A 108 -0.74 3.98 0.08
C ILE A 108 -1.12 2.60 -0.43
N MET A 109 -2.23 2.07 0.07
CA MET A 109 -2.80 0.79 -0.33
C MET A 109 -4.25 1.01 -0.73
N ILE A 110 -4.68 0.31 -1.76
CA ILE A 110 -6.10 0.21 -2.07
C ILE A 110 -6.56 -1.15 -1.61
N ALA A 111 -7.58 -1.16 -0.75
CA ALA A 111 -8.14 -2.39 -0.22
C ALA A 111 -9.66 -2.29 -0.12
N ARG A 112 -10.32 -3.44 -0.16
CA ARG A 112 -11.77 -3.56 -0.01
C ARG A 112 -12.12 -3.75 1.45
N ASP A 113 -13.02 -2.91 1.92
CA ASP A 113 -13.53 -2.91 3.28
C ASP A 113 -15.04 -2.97 3.23
N HIS A 114 -15.59 -4.13 3.61
CA HIS A 114 -17.00 -4.48 3.42
C HIS A 114 -17.49 -4.30 1.97
N GLY A 115 -16.65 -4.68 1.00
CA GLY A 115 -16.97 -4.63 -0.43
C GLY A 115 -16.65 -3.30 -1.12
N ALA A 116 -16.44 -2.22 -0.37
CA ALA A 116 -16.07 -0.92 -0.91
C ALA A 116 -14.54 -0.74 -0.95
N SER A 117 -13.99 -0.39 -2.11
CA SER A 117 -12.57 -0.06 -2.24
C SER A 117 -12.28 1.30 -1.61
N LYS A 118 -11.28 1.36 -0.74
CA LYS A 118 -10.84 2.59 -0.05
C LYS A 118 -9.32 2.69 -0.09
N VAL A 119 -8.82 3.91 0.01
CA VAL A 119 -7.38 4.20 0.08
C VAL A 119 -6.94 4.29 1.55
N TYR A 120 -5.87 3.57 1.86
CA TYR A 120 -5.26 3.49 3.18
C TYR A 120 -3.80 3.93 3.11
N GLU A 121 -3.35 4.66 4.10
CA GLU A 121 -1.94 4.95 4.33
C GLU A 121 -1.32 3.85 5.20
N TYR A 122 -0.16 3.33 4.80
CA TYR A 122 0.61 2.41 5.63
C TYR A 122 1.70 3.13 6.43
N ARG A 123 1.72 2.91 7.75
CA ARG A 123 2.74 3.46 8.65
C ARG A 123 3.61 2.34 9.23
N PRO A 124 4.85 2.16 8.77
CA PRO A 124 5.70 1.06 9.21
C PRO A 124 6.00 1.09 10.70
N LYS A 125 6.37 2.25 11.25
CA LYS A 125 6.69 2.41 12.67
C LYS A 125 5.53 2.12 13.62
N LYS A 126 4.29 2.24 13.13
CA LYS A 126 3.07 2.00 13.93
C LYS A 126 2.36 0.70 13.54
N ASP A 127 2.90 0.00 12.55
CA ASP A 127 2.30 -1.15 11.88
C ASP A 127 0.79 -1.01 11.60
N LYS A 128 0.39 0.17 11.13
CA LYS A 128 -1.03 0.53 11.02
C LYS A 128 -1.37 0.98 9.61
N LEU A 129 -2.43 0.37 9.05
CA LEU A 129 -3.18 0.93 7.93
C LEU A 129 -4.25 1.87 8.47
N THR A 130 -4.24 3.12 8.02
CA THR A 130 -5.23 4.15 8.40
C THR A 130 -5.89 4.69 7.14
N LYS A 131 -7.19 4.94 7.15
CA LYS A 131 -7.85 5.52 5.97
C LYS A 131 -7.32 6.93 5.73
N VAL A 132 -7.02 7.30 4.47
CA VAL A 132 -6.35 8.58 4.18
C VAL A 132 -7.17 9.81 4.60
N LYS A 133 -8.52 9.73 4.56
CA LYS A 133 -9.39 10.83 5.05
C LYS A 133 -9.26 11.09 6.56
N GLU A 134 -8.69 10.16 7.33
CA GLU A 134 -8.42 10.32 8.77
C GLU A 134 -7.03 10.93 9.04
N THR A 135 -6.29 11.31 7.99
CA THR A 135 -4.90 11.74 8.07
C THR A 135 -4.64 13.06 7.33
N GLU A 136 -5.30 14.15 7.73
CA GLU A 136 -4.79 15.50 7.46
C GLU A 136 -3.65 15.79 8.45
N ARG A 137 -2.41 15.43 8.09
CA ARG A 137 -1.24 15.61 8.97
C ARG A 137 -0.09 16.32 8.27
N PRO A 138 0.69 17.15 8.98
CA PRO A 138 1.81 17.91 8.40
C PRO A 138 2.88 17.05 7.70
N GLY A 139 3.00 15.77 8.05
CA GLY A 139 4.06 14.88 7.56
C GLY A 139 3.70 14.01 6.36
N TYR A 140 2.46 14.02 5.87
CA TYR A 140 1.98 13.10 4.83
C TYR A 140 1.08 13.83 3.85
N VAL A 141 1.70 14.73 3.08
CA VAL A 141 1.01 15.56 2.10
C VAL A 141 0.86 14.76 0.81
N ILE A 142 -0.38 14.58 0.34
CA ILE A 142 -0.67 13.99 -0.98
C ILE A 142 -1.08 15.07 -1.99
N LYS A 143 -1.67 16.17 -1.52
CA LYS A 143 -2.16 17.25 -2.40
C LYS A 143 -1.02 17.79 -3.28
N GLY A 144 -1.21 17.74 -4.60
CA GLY A 144 -0.26 18.17 -5.63
C GLY A 144 0.99 17.28 -5.74
N GLN A 145 1.00 16.10 -5.13
CA GLN A 145 2.15 15.19 -5.15
C GLN A 145 1.95 14.07 -6.18
N THR A 146 3.02 13.31 -6.44
CA THR A 146 3.02 12.20 -7.40
C THR A 146 2.88 10.86 -6.68
N ILE A 147 2.02 10.01 -7.23
CA ILE A 147 1.80 8.63 -6.81
C ILE A 147 2.27 7.71 -7.93
N LEU A 148 3.15 6.77 -7.62
CA LEU A 148 3.55 5.69 -8.51
C LEU A 148 2.78 4.43 -8.11
N ILE A 149 1.96 3.86 -9.00
CA ILE A 149 1.17 2.66 -8.69
C ILE A 149 1.00 1.74 -9.88
#